data_AF-A0A524NQN7-F1
#
_entry.id   AF-A0A524NQN7-F1
#
_cell.length_a   1.000
_cell.length_b   1.000
_cell.length_c   1.000
_cell.angle_alpha   90.00
_cell.angle_beta   90.00
_cell.angle_gamma   90.00
#
_symmetry.space_group_name_H-M   'P 1'
#
loop_
_entity.id
_entity.type
_entity.pdbx_description
1 polymer ?
#
loop_
_entity_poly.entity_id
_entity_poly.type
_entity_poly.pdbx_seq_one_letter_code
_entity_poly.pdbx_strand_id
1 'polypeptide(L)' 'MSVFVQYDNESSTVGTYSRLRWTFAPLGNLFIVYKHNIRPDIADRWLQDQNQLIVKLTYGIAL' A
#
# COMPACT_ATOMS: atom_id res chain seq x y z
N MET A 1 -3.52 -12.52 1.70
CA MET A 1 -3.30 -11.33 0.84
C MET A 1 -4.55 -10.48 0.93
N SER A 2 -4.43 -9.16 1.13
CA SER A 2 -5.60 -8.27 1.21
C SER A 2 -5.41 -7.07 0.29
N VAL A 3 -6.37 -6.86 -0.62
CA VAL A 3 -6.41 -5.72 -1.54
C VAL A 3 -7.66 -4.92 -1.19
N PHE A 4 -7.48 -3.63 -0.93
CA PHE A 4 -8.54 -2.69 -0.58
C PHE A 4 -8.55 -1.59 -1.63
N VAL A 5 -9.67 -1.38 -2.29
CA VAL A 5 -9.88 -0.27 -3.23
C VAL A 5 -10.92 0.65 -2.60
N GLN A 6 -10.59 1.92 -2.46
CA GLN A 6 -11.46 2.96 -1.95
C GLN A 6 -11.74 3.94 -3.07
N TYR A 7 -13.02 4.16 -3.36
CA TYR A 7 -13.46 5.15 -4.32
C TYR A 7 -14.15 6.27 -3.55
N ASP A 8 -13.61 7.48 -3.67
CA ASP A 8 -14.20 8.69 -3.11
C ASP A 8 -14.89 9.48 -4.23
N ASN A 9 -16.22 9.52 -4.19
CA ASN A 9 -17.05 10.17 -5.20
C ASN A 9 -17.05 11.70 -5.08
N GLU A 10 -16.67 12.25 -3.92
CA GLU A 10 -16.68 13.70 -3.67
C GLU A 10 -15.41 14.37 -4.23
N SER A 11 -14.27 13.67 -4.17
CA SER A 11 -12.98 14.13 -4.70
C SER A 11 -12.56 13.40 -5.99
N SER A 12 -13.43 12.57 -6.58
CA SER A 12 -13.15 11.68 -7.72
C SER A 12 -11.90 10.79 -7.56
N THR A 13 -11.43 10.59 -6.32
CA THR A 13 -10.12 9.98 -6.04
C THR A 13 -10.26 8.47 -5.86
N VAL A 14 -9.41 7.69 -6.53
CA VAL A 14 -9.32 6.23 -6.37
C VAL A 14 -8.06 5.88 -5.58
N GLY A 15 -8.25 5.46 -4.33
CA GLY A 15 -7.17 4.94 -3.48
C GLY A 15 -7.11 3.41 -3.55
N THR A 16 -6.01 2.85 -4.03
CA THR A 16 -5.73 1.41 -3.99
C THR A 16 -4.68 1.10 -2.93
N TYR A 17 -5.01 0.20 -2.02
CA TYR A 17 -4.13 -0.28 -0.96
C TYR A 17 -3.99 -1.81 -1.04
N SER A 18 -2.80 -2.26 -1.42
CA SER A 18 -2.47 -3.68 -1.55
C SER A 18 -1.50 -4.08 -0.46
N ARG A 19 -1.87 -5.07 0.36
CA ARG A 19 -1.00 -5.62 1.41
C ARG A 19 -0.76 -7.11 1.23
N LEU A 20 0.51 -7.45 1.03
CA LEU A 20 1.04 -8.80 1.05
C LEU A 20 1.68 -9.07 2.42
N ARG A 21 1.32 -10.20 3.03
CA ARG A 21 2.03 -10.77 4.18
C ARG A 21 2.50 -12.16 3.78
N TRP A 22 3.80 -12.39 3.84
CA TRP A 22 4.40 -13.68 3.62
C TRP A 22 5.14 -14.13 4.88
N THR A 23 4.75 -15.29 5.40
CA THR A 23 5.40 -15.91 6.56
C THR A 23 6.22 -17.10 6.07
N PHE A 24 7.51 -17.14 6.40
CA PHE A 24 8.45 -18.20 6.03
C PHE A 24 9.14 -18.78 7.27
N ALA A 25 9.42 -20.08 7.25
CA ALA A 25 10.09 -20.76 8.35
C ALA A 25 11.58 -20.35 8.43
N PRO A 26 12.21 -20.29 9.62
CA PRO A 26 11.64 -20.70 10.91
C PRO A 26 10.71 -19.67 11.58
N LEU A 27 10.97 -18.36 11.47
CA LEU A 27 10.20 -17.30 12.15
C LEU A 27 10.21 -15.97 11.36
N GLY A 28 10.28 -16.04 10.03
CA GLY A 28 10.35 -14.89 9.15
C GLY A 28 8.98 -14.37 8.74
N ASN A 29 8.79 -13.05 8.77
CA ASN A 29 7.61 -12.38 8.22
C ASN A 29 8.06 -11.22 7.32
N LEU A 30 7.60 -11.22 6.09
CA LEU A 30 7.73 -10.12 5.13
C LEU A 30 6.35 -9.47 4.94
N PHE A 31 6.27 -8.16 5.14
CA PHE A 31 5.10 -7.35 4.83
C PHE A 31 5.46 -6.39 3.70
N ILE A 32 4.70 -6.45 2.62
CA ILE A 32 4.79 -5.48 1.53
C ILE A 32 3.45 -4.77 1.46
N VAL A 33 3.48 -3.45 1.54
CA VAL A 33 2.32 -2.58 1.47
C VAL A 33 2.54 -1.60 0.35
N TYR A 34 1.66 -1.63 -0.64
CA TYR A 34 1.63 -0.70 -1.74
C TYR A 34 0.38 0.16 -1.63
N LYS A 35 0.56 1.48 -1.61
CA LYS A 35 -0.50 2.46 -1.59
C LYS A 35 -0.36 3.36 -2.81
N HIS A 36 -1.45 3.46 -3.57
CA HIS A 36 -1.54 4.25 -4.78
C HIS A 36 -2.81 5.08 -4.72
N ASN A 37 -2.71 6.40 -4.87
CA ASN A 37 -3.84 7.32 -4.82
C ASN A 37 -3.95 8.04 -6.16
N ILE A 38 -4.87 7.61 -7.03
CA ILE A 38 -5.09 8.23 -8.33
C ILE A 38 -6.16 9.32 -8.18
N ARG A 39 -5.79 10.58 -8.43
CA ARG A 39 -6.76 11.68 -8.59
C ARG A 39 -6.89 12.02 -10.09
N PRO A 40 -8.07 11.90 -10.71
CA PRO A 40 -8.31 12.39 -12.06
C PRO A 40 -8.62 13.89 -11.97
N ASP A 41 -7.59 14.73 -11.88
CA ASP A 41 -7.81 16.18 -11.89
C ASP A 41 -7.68 16.73 -13.32
N ILE A 42 -8.73 17.41 -13.79
CA ILE A 42 -8.89 17.94 -15.15
C ILE A 42 -8.28 19.33 -15.30
N ALA A 43 -7.82 19.98 -14.23
CA ALA A 43 -7.17 21.27 -14.34
C ALA A 43 -6.18 21.50 -13.21
N ASP A 44 -4.93 21.79 -13.58
CA ASP A 44 -3.99 22.61 -12.81
C ASP A 44 -3.91 22.36 -11.29
N ARG A 45 -2.97 21.49 -10.89
CA ARG A 45 -1.92 21.74 -9.86
C ARG A 45 -1.58 20.45 -9.13
N TRP A 46 -0.35 19.97 -9.36
CA TRP A 46 0.62 19.52 -8.34
C TRP A 46 0.08 18.99 -6.99
N LEU A 47 -0.94 18.13 -6.98
CA LEU A 47 -1.40 17.44 -5.79
C LEU A 47 -0.70 16.08 -5.73
N GLN A 48 0.55 16.16 -5.27
CA GLN A 48 1.42 15.10 -4.79
C GLN A 48 0.84 13.69 -4.95
N ASP A 49 1.21 13.04 -6.04
CA ASP A 49 0.97 11.61 -6.29
C ASP A 49 1.73 10.80 -5.22
N GLN A 50 1.10 10.60 -4.07
CA GLN A 50 1.66 9.97 -2.88
C GLN A 50 1.68 8.45 -3.07
N ASN A 51 2.59 8.00 -3.94
CA ASN A 51 2.89 6.58 -4.13
C ASN A 51 3.79 6.11 -3.02
N GLN A 52 3.23 5.32 -2.11
CA GLN A 52 3.96 4.83 -0.94
C GLN A 52 4.11 3.31 -1.01
N LEU A 53 5.37 2.87 -1.12
CA LEU A 53 5.75 1.48 -0.97
C LEU A 53 6.43 1.31 0.38
N ILE A 54 5.86 0.46 1.25
CA ILE A 54 6.43 0.12 2.55
C ILE A 54 6.78 -1.37 2.54
N VAL A 55 8.04 -1.66 2.83
CA VAL A 55 8.53 -3.03 3.01
C VAL A 55 8.98 -3.19 4.45
N LYS A 56 8.49 -4.23 5.13
CA LYS A 56 8.90 -4.58 6.49
C LYS A 56 9.32 -6.04 6.54
N LEU A 57 10.51 -6.28 7.06
CA LEU A 57 11.02 -7.63 7.32
C LEU A 57 11.16 -7.81 8.83
N THR A 58 10.62 -8.91 9.34
CA THR A 58 10.75 -9.32 10.73
C THR A 58 11.28 -10.74 10.75
N TYR A 59 12.33 -10.99 11.52
CA TYR A 59 12.90 -12.32 11.67
C TYR A 59 13.03 -12.63 13.16
N GLY A 60 12.35 -13.66 13.63
CA GLY A 60 12.56 -14.20 14.96
C GLY A 60 13.82 -15.07 14.99
N ILE A 61 14.70 -14.79 15.93
CA ILE A 61 15.82 -15.69 16.23
C ILE A 61 15.31 -16.59 17.36
N ALA A 62 15.18 -17.89 17.11
CA ALA A 62 15.02 -18.86 18.18
C ALA A 62 16.42 -19.09 18.76
N LEU A 63 16.71 -18.45 19.91
CA LEU A 63 17.92 -18.67 20.71
C LEU A 63 17.58 -19.51 21.93
#